data_AF-A0A930WFT0-F1
#
_entry.id   AF-A0A930WFT0-F1
#
_cell.length_a   1.000
_cell.length_b   1.000
_cell.length_c   1.000
_cell.angle_alpha   90.00
_cell.angle_beta   90.00
_cell.angle_gamma   90.00
#
_symmetry.space_group_name_H-M   'P 1'
#
loop_
_entity.id
_entity.type
_entity.pdbx_description
1 polymer ?
#
loop_
_entity_poly.entity_id
_entity_poly.type
_entity_poly.pdbx_seq_one_letter_code
_entity_poly.pdbx_strand_id
1 'polypeptide(L)'
;MLHSLRIQNFALLEEVTVEFGTGLNILTGETGAGKSILIGALGAILGQRVPADAIRSGCDFLRVEAVFSIEENSAVTALLAAQEIECDDE
;
A
#
# COMPACT_ATOMS: atom_id res chain seq x y z
N MET A 1 -12.01 0.63 -3.09
CA MET A 1 -10.97 1.34 -3.88
C MET A 1 -9.74 1.58 -3.01
N LEU A 2 -8.51 1.51 -3.54
CA LEU A 2 -7.31 1.95 -2.82
C LEU A 2 -7.39 3.47 -2.59
N HIS A 3 -7.39 3.91 -1.34
CA HIS A 3 -7.46 5.32 -0.94
C HIS A 3 -6.08 5.90 -0.67
N SER A 4 -5.25 5.21 0.12
CA SER A 4 -3.89 5.65 0.42
C SER A 4 -2.92 4.48 0.48
N LEU A 5 -1.64 4.77 0.20
CA LEU A 5 -0.52 3.85 0.35
C LEU A 5 0.61 4.58 1.09
N ARG A 6 0.98 4.07 2.26
CA ARG A 6 2.13 4.55 3.03
C ARG A 6 3.26 3.52 2.94
N ILE A 7 4.45 4.01 2.66
CA ILE A 7 5.65 3.20 2.45
C ILE A 7 6.73 3.75 3.37
N GLN A 8 7.37 2.87 4.14
CA GLN A 8 8.49 3.21 5.00
C GLN A 8 9.64 2.24 4.76
N ASN A 9 10.86 2.78 4.62
CA ASN A 9 12.11 2.04 4.47
C ASN A 9 12.11 0.99 3.32
N PHE A 10 11.55 1.35 2.16
CA PHE A 10 11.48 0.47 1.00
C PHE A 10 12.48 0.90 -0.08
N ALA A 11 13.45 0.06 -0.37
CA ALA A 11 14.54 0.29 -1.31
C ALA A 11 15.26 1.62 -1.03
N LEU A 12 14.99 2.67 -1.82
CA LEU A 12 15.60 4.00 -1.65
C LEU A 12 14.71 4.96 -0.84
N LEU A 13 13.42 4.63 -0.65
CA LEU A 13 12.45 5.49 0.02
C LEU A 13 12.56 5.34 1.55
N GLU A 14 12.72 6.46 2.23
CA GLU A 14 12.63 6.53 3.69
C GLU A 14 11.18 6.53 4.14
N GLU A 15 10.39 7.48 3.64
CA GLU A 15 8.95 7.53 3.87
C GLU A 15 8.24 8.22 2.70
N VAL A 16 7.16 7.61 2.22
CA VAL A 16 6.28 8.18 1.19
C VAL A 16 4.84 7.83 1.53
N THR A 17 3.95 8.82 1.42
CA THR A 17 2.50 8.61 1.43
C THR A 17 1.94 9.06 0.08
N VAL A 18 1.12 8.21 -0.53
CA VAL A 18 0.41 8.51 -1.78
C VAL A 18 -1.09 8.36 -1.54
N GLU A 19 -1.84 9.39 -1.87
CA GLU A 19 -3.30 9.36 -1.92
C GLU A 19 -3.75 9.13 -3.35
N PHE A 20 -4.76 8.29 -3.53
CA PHE A 20 -5.30 7.90 -4.83
C PHE A 20 -6.70 8.45 -5.02
N GLY A 21 -6.96 9.01 -6.19
CA GLY A 21 -8.29 9.44 -6.61
C GLY A 21 -9.05 8.35 -7.35
N THR A 22 -10.35 8.56 -7.57
CA THR A 22 -11.18 7.65 -8.38
C THR A 22 -10.74 7.66 -9.84
N GLY A 23 -10.89 6.53 -10.53
CA GLY A 23 -10.60 6.42 -11.97
C GLY A 23 -9.11 6.31 -12.26
N LEU A 24 -8.60 7.11 -13.19
CA LEU A 24 -7.23 7.00 -13.68
C LEU A 24 -6.27 7.87 -12.84
N ASN A 25 -5.35 7.22 -12.14
CA ASN A 25 -4.24 7.88 -11.46
C ASN A 25 -2.99 7.82 -12.35
N ILE A 26 -2.42 8.97 -12.70
CA ILE A 26 -1.23 9.06 -13.57
C ILE A 26 0.01 9.33 -12.71
N LEU A 27 0.92 8.36 -12.65
CA LEU A 27 2.20 8.50 -11.94
C LEU A 27 3.33 8.89 -12.91
N THR A 28 3.82 10.11 -12.76
CA THR A 28 4.95 10.64 -13.52
C THR A 28 6.20 10.74 -12.64
N GLY A 29 7.37 10.91 -13.25
CA GLY A 29 8.63 11.03 -12.54
C GLY A 29 9.79 11.20 -13.51
N GLU A 30 10.86 11.85 -13.06
CA GLU A 30 12.08 12.05 -13.84
C GLU A 30 12.79 10.72 -14.10
N THR A 31 12.85 9.86 -13.09
CA THR A 31 13.42 8.50 -13.18
C THR A 31 12.35 7.44 -12.92
N GLY A 32 12.56 6.24 -13.46
CA GLY A 32 11.67 5.10 -13.25
C GLY A 32 11.71 4.51 -11.84
N ALA A 33 12.74 4.81 -11.05
CA ALA A 33 13.00 4.16 -9.77
C ALA A 33 11.84 4.35 -8.76
N GLY A 34 11.39 5.59 -8.54
CA GLY A 34 10.30 5.86 -7.60
C GLY A 34 8.98 5.18 -7.99
N LYS A 35 8.67 5.17 -9.29
CA LYS A 35 7.49 4.49 -9.82
C LYS A 35 7.57 2.97 -9.68
N SER A 36 8.72 2.36 -9.99
CA SER A 36 8.91 0.92 -9.80
C SER A 36 8.82 0.52 -8.33
N ILE A 37 9.33 1.34 -7.40
CA ILE A 37 9.20 1.10 -5.95
C ILE A 37 7.73 1.15 -5.53
N LEU A 38 6.95 2.14 -6.00
CA LEU A 38 5.51 2.21 -5.72
C LEU A 38 4.75 0.97 -6.22
N ILE A 39 5.06 0.49 -7.43
CA ILE A 39 4.48 -0.75 -7.96
C ILE A 39 4.90 -1.96 -7.11
N GLY A 40 6.15 -2.03 -6.66
CA GLY A 40 6.64 -3.07 -5.76
C GLY A 40 5.91 -3.08 -4.42
N ALA A 41 5.64 -1.91 -3.85
CA ALA A 41 4.87 -1.75 -2.61
C ALA A 41 3.42 -2.22 -2.77
N LEU A 42 2.76 -1.91 -3.89
CA LEU A 42 1.43 -2.46 -4.20
C LEU A 42 1.47 -3.99 -4.31
N GLY A 43 2.52 -4.54 -4.93
CA GLY A 43 2.76 -5.97 -4.95
C GLY A 43 2.83 -6.59 -3.55
N ALA A 44 3.55 -5.94 -2.64
CA ALA A 44 3.66 -6.37 -1.24
C ALA A 44 2.29 -6.42 -0.54
N ILE A 45 1.45 -5.39 -0.71
CA ILE A 45 0.09 -5.34 -0.15
C ILE A 45 -0.78 -6.48 -0.68
N LEU A 46 -0.61 -6.85 -1.94
CA LEU A 46 -1.33 -7.96 -2.56
C LEU A 46 -0.77 -9.35 -2.18
N GLY A 47 0.17 -9.41 -1.23
CA GLY A 47 0.74 -10.66 -0.71
C GLY A 47 1.89 -11.22 -1.54
N GLN A 48 2.48 -10.44 -2.45
CA GLN A 48 3.70 -10.87 -3.12
C GLN A 48 4.86 -10.98 -2.14
N ARG A 49 5.75 -11.94 -2.40
CA ARG A 49 6.96 -12.12 -1.60
C ARG A 49 7.84 -10.87 -1.70
N VAL A 50 8.12 -10.25 -0.56
CA VAL A 50 9.06 -9.14 -0.45
C VAL A 50 10.43 -9.69 -0.03
N PRO A 51 11.47 -9.53 -0.85
CA PRO A 51 12.81 -9.99 -0.50
C PRO A 51 13.44 -9.08 0.56
N ALA A 52 14.38 -9.60 1.35
CA ALA A 52 14.99 -8.84 2.44
C ALA A 52 15.84 -7.65 1.97
N ASP A 53 16.34 -7.69 0.73
CA ASP A 53 17.06 -6.59 0.08
C ASP A 53 16.14 -5.43 -0.34
N ALA A 54 14.82 -5.59 -0.23
CA ALA A 54 13.87 -4.48 -0.35
C ALA A 54 13.88 -3.57 0.89
N ILE A 55 14.42 -4.01 2.03
CA ILE A 55 14.63 -3.15 3.19
C ILE A 55 15.70 -2.11 2.81
N ARG A 56 15.38 -0.83 3.02
CA ARG A 56 16.33 0.27 2.77
C ARG A 56 17.62 0.06 3.56
N SER A 57 18.75 0.29 2.90
CA SER A 57 20.07 0.15 3.52
C SER A 57 20.17 0.97 4.81
N GLY A 58 20.62 0.33 5.90
CA GLY A 58 20.73 0.93 7.22
C GLY A 58 19.45 0.90 8.05
N CYS A 59 18.37 0.26 7.56
CA CYS A 59 17.12 0.06 8.30
C CYS A 59 16.94 -1.42 8.65
N ASP A 60 16.27 -1.70 9.77
CA ASP A 60 16.00 -3.07 10.23
C ASP A 60 14.66 -3.63 9.75
N PHE A 61 13.80 -2.78 9.20
CA PHE A 61 12.45 -3.14 8.77
C PHE A 61 12.04 -2.33 7.54
N LEU A 62 11.06 -2.87 6.82
CA LEU A 62 10.24 -2.14 5.85
C LEU A 62 8.78 -2.22 6.29
N ARG A 63 7.97 -1.21 5.96
CA ARG A 63 6.54 -1.22 6.21
C ARG A 63 5.80 -0.70 4.97
N VAL A 64 4.76 -1.41 4.58
CA VAL A 64 3.83 -0.94 3.55
C VAL A 64 2.41 -1.08 4.10
N GLU A 65 1.66 0.00 4.07
CA GLU A 65 0.30 0.08 4.57
C GLU A 65 -0.59 0.64 3.48
N ALA A 66 -1.78 0.08 3.33
CA ALA A 66 -2.76 0.55 2.38
C ALA A 66 -4.12 0.66 3.04
N VAL A 67 -4.82 1.75 2.76
CA VAL A 67 -6.21 1.95 3.15
C VAL A 67 -7.08 1.71 1.92
N PHE A 68 -8.09 0.85 2.07
CA PHE A 68 -9.05 0.57 1.01
C PHE A 68 -10.45 0.96 1.49
N SER A 69 -11.15 1.76 0.69
CA SER A 69 -12.61 1.85 0.83
C SER A 69 -13.22 0.51 0.41
N ILE A 70 -14.07 -0.05 1.26
CA ILE A 70 -14.79 -1.29 1.04
C ILE A 70 -16.28 -1.05 0.73
N GLU A 71 -16.64 0.19 0.39
CA GLU A 71 -17.98 0.56 -0.05
C GLU A 71 -18.48 -0.45 -1.10
N GLU A 72 -19.67 -0.98 -0.87
CA GLU A 72 -20.36 -1.97 -1.71
C GLU A 72 -19.73 -3.38 -1.77
N ASN A 73 -18.72 -3.69 -0.93
CA ASN A 73 -18.15 -5.05 -0.86
C ASN A 73 -18.75 -5.90 0.27
N SER A 74 -19.94 -6.45 0.02
CA SER A 74 -20.69 -7.25 1.01
C SER A 74 -19.92 -8.47 1.53
N ALA A 75 -19.04 -9.07 0.72
CA ALA A 75 -18.23 -10.20 1.13
C ALA A 75 -17.19 -9.80 2.20
N VAL A 76 -16.52 -8.66 2.01
CA VAL A 76 -15.56 -8.14 2.99
C VAL A 76 -16.28 -7.67 4.25
N THR A 77 -17.40 -6.94 4.12
CA THR A 77 -18.18 -6.52 5.29
C THR A 77 -18.68 -7.71 6.11
N ALA A 78 -19.18 -8.77 5.46
CA ALA A 78 -19.60 -9.99 6.15
C ALA A 78 -18.43 -10.71 6.83
N LEU A 79 -17.25 -10.75 6.18
CA LEU A 79 -16.05 -11.33 6.76
C LEU A 79 -15.63 -10.57 8.03
N LEU A 80 -15.59 -9.24 7.98
CA LEU A 80 -15.23 -8.40 9.13
C LEU A 80 -16.21 -8.57 10.28
N ALA A 81 -17.52 -8.56 10.00
CA ALA A 81 -18.56 -8.80 11.00
C ALA A 81 -18.43 -10.19 11.66
N ALA A 82 -18.12 -11.23 10.88
CA ALA A 82 -17.90 -12.59 11.41
C ALA A 82 -16.65 -12.70 12.31
N GLN A 83 -15.72 -11.75 12.19
CA GLN A 83 -14.52 -11.65 13.03
C GLN A 83 -14.67 -10.59 14.14
N GLU A 84 -15.86 -10.00 14.32
CA GLU A 84 -16.12 -8.93 15.28
C GLU A 84 -15.22 -7.70 15.08
N ILE A 85 -14.85 -7.42 13.83
CA ILE A 85 -14.05 -6.25 13.45
C ILE A 85 -14.99 -5.15 12.98
N GLU A 86 -14.96 -4.00 13.66
CA GLU A 86 -15.71 -2.81 13.27
C GLU A 86 -15.15 -2.21 11.98
N CYS A 87 -16.05 -1.74 11.11
CA CYS A 87 -15.68 -0.95 9.94
C CYS A 87 -15.71 0.51 10.38
N ASP A 88 -14.53 1.09 10.60
CA ASP A 88 -14.40 2.52 10.91
C ASP A 88 -14.35 3.32 9.59
N ASP A 89 -14.94 4.52 9.60
CA ASP A 89 -15.03 5.41 8.44
C ASP A 89 -13.86 6.42 8.35
N GLU A 90 -12.86 6.32 9.24
CA GLU A 90 -11.67 7.22 9.30
C GLU A 90 -10.44 6.71 8.53
#